data_AF-A8AUE1-F1
#
_entry.id   AF-A8AUE1-F1
#
_cell.length_a   1.000
_cell.length_b   1.000
_cell.length_c   1.000
_cell.angle_alpha   90.00
_cell.angle_beta   90.00
_cell.angle_gamma   90.00
#
_symmetry.space_group_name_H-M   'P 1'
#
loop_
_entity.id
_entity.type
_entity.pdbx_description
1 polymer ?
#
loop_
_entity_poly.entity_id
_entity_poly.type
_entity_poly.pdbx_seq_one_letter_code
_entity_poly.pdbx_strand_id
1 'polypeptide(L)'
;MAESNIKEVKTGEGAIGIELNEQAELILKAYNIVIACKNVALYMSSAIAALPEVSSQGVFKQYIANDGDLNLYVMKAQEMEILASILHQFAEDTYATFVEMDNIQAMQIANLILNTNIPATSNVPAEQQSELSKSQDFIRNNQQEAFDKIKSMEQE
;
A
#
# COMPACT_ATOMS: atom_id res chain seq x y z
N MET A 1 -10.32 18.83 -30.42
CA MET A 1 -10.02 18.71 -28.98
C MET A 1 -10.15 17.24 -28.64
N ALA A 2 -9.02 16.56 -28.37
CA ALA A 2 -9.04 15.14 -28.08
C ALA A 2 -9.58 14.95 -26.66
N GLU A 3 -10.74 14.31 -26.55
CA GLU A 3 -11.28 13.90 -25.27
C GLU A 3 -10.38 12.81 -24.68
N SER A 4 -9.69 13.17 -23.61
CA SER A 4 -8.89 12.25 -22.80
C SER A 4 -9.84 11.26 -22.12
N ASN A 5 -9.87 10.02 -22.63
CA ASN A 5 -10.60 8.89 -22.02
C ASN A 5 -9.81 8.27 -20.84
N ILE A 6 -9.19 9.09 -19.99
CA ILE A 6 -8.72 8.58 -18.71
C ILE A 6 -9.95 8.46 -17.81
N LYS A 7 -10.62 7.31 -17.93
CA LYS A 7 -11.63 6.90 -16.95
C LYS A 7 -10.93 6.78 -15.61
N GLU A 8 -11.19 7.74 -14.74
CA GLU A 8 -11.12 7.54 -13.30
C GLU A 8 -11.73 6.17 -12.99
N VAL A 9 -10.94 5.26 -12.41
CA VAL A 9 -11.50 4.03 -11.84
C VAL A 9 -12.29 4.47 -10.62
N LYS A 10 -13.57 4.82 -10.85
CA LYS A 10 -14.51 5.12 -9.80
C LYS A 10 -14.86 3.82 -9.09
N THR A 11 -14.40 3.68 -7.87
CA THR A 11 -14.97 2.73 -6.90
C THR A 11 -16.31 3.31 -6.40
N GLY A 12 -17.39 2.95 -7.10
CA GLY A 12 -18.79 3.27 -6.79
C GLY A 12 -19.39 4.31 -7.75
N GLU A 13 -20.50 4.10 -8.45
CA GLU A 13 -21.73 3.36 -8.15
C GLU A 13 -21.90 2.12 -9.06
N GLY A 14 -21.92 0.91 -8.49
CA GLY A 14 -22.27 -0.33 -9.22
C GLY A 14 -21.15 -1.37 -9.41
N ALA A 15 -19.94 -1.14 -8.89
CA ALA A 15 -18.90 -2.15 -8.80
C ALA A 15 -18.84 -2.72 -7.37
N ILE A 16 -18.50 -4.00 -7.21
CA ILE A 16 -18.30 -4.68 -5.92
C ILE A 16 -17.38 -3.81 -5.06
N GLY A 17 -17.97 -3.12 -4.07
CA GLY A 17 -17.23 -2.26 -3.15
C GLY A 17 -16.48 -3.15 -2.18
N ILE A 18 -15.18 -3.32 -2.40
CA ILE A 18 -14.31 -3.88 -1.38
C ILE A 18 -14.02 -2.71 -0.44
N GLU A 19 -14.52 -2.78 0.79
CA GLU A 19 -14.13 -1.86 1.85
C GLU A 19 -12.63 -2.08 2.12
N LEU A 20 -11.82 -1.15 1.62
CA LEU A 20 -10.39 -1.13 1.87
C LEU A 20 -10.13 -0.38 3.18
N ASN A 21 -9.16 -0.85 3.96
CA ASN A 21 -8.62 -0.03 5.05
C ASN A 21 -7.87 1.18 4.47
N GLU A 22 -7.66 2.20 5.29
CA GLU A 22 -7.05 3.48 4.87
C GLU A 22 -5.68 3.29 4.18
N GLN A 23 -4.90 2.30 4.63
CA GLN A 23 -3.59 1.95 4.09
C GLN A 23 -3.69 1.31 2.71
N ALA A 24 -4.63 0.39 2.48
CA ALA A 24 -4.85 -0.22 1.17
C ALA A 24 -5.46 0.78 0.17
N GLU A 25 -6.30 1.71 0.64
CA GLU A 25 -6.79 2.82 -0.20
C GLU A 25 -5.65 3.74 -0.63
N LEU A 26 -4.70 4.04 0.27
CA LEU A 26 -3.50 4.82 -0.06
C LEU A 26 -2.63 4.14 -1.12
N ILE A 27 -2.38 2.84 -0.98
CA ILE A 27 -1.62 2.05 -1.97
C ILE A 27 -2.32 2.09 -3.33
N LEU A 28 -3.63 1.88 -3.37
CA LEU A 28 -4.40 1.93 -4.62
C LEU A 28 -4.35 3.32 -5.28
N LYS A 29 -4.47 4.40 -4.50
CA LYS A 29 -4.34 5.77 -5.02
C LYS A 29 -2.94 6.05 -5.55
N ALA A 30 -1.90 5.60 -4.85
CA ALA A 30 -0.52 5.72 -5.33
C ALA A 30 -0.32 4.96 -6.65
N TYR A 31 -0.89 3.76 -6.79
CA TYR A 31 -0.85 3.00 -8.04
C TYR A 31 -1.55 3.72 -9.20
N ASN A 32 -2.71 4.32 -8.94
CA ASN A 32 -3.43 5.11 -9.95
C ASN A 32 -2.60 6.32 -10.43
N ILE A 33 -1.82 6.95 -9.54
CA ILE A 33 -0.89 8.03 -9.90
C ILE A 33 0.23 7.50 -10.82
N VAL A 34 0.78 6.31 -10.56
CA VAL A 34 1.77 5.67 -11.45
C VAL A 34 1.20 5.48 -12.85
N ILE A 35 -0.02 4.93 -12.96
CA ILE A 35 -0.70 4.74 -14.25
C ILE A 35 -0.88 6.08 -14.97
N ALA A 36 -1.33 7.11 -14.26
CA ALA A 36 -1.51 8.44 -14.84
C ALA A 36 -0.19 9.02 -15.38
N CYS A 37 0.90 8.91 -14.61
CA CYS A 37 2.22 9.39 -15.03
C CYS A 37 2.73 8.64 -16.27
N LYS A 38 2.57 7.32 -16.31
CA LYS A 38 2.92 6.49 -17.47
C LYS A 38 2.16 6.90 -18.73
N ASN A 39 0.85 7.17 -18.59
CA ASN A 39 0.02 7.64 -19.71
C ASN A 39 0.47 9.02 -20.22
N VAL A 40 0.85 9.93 -19.32
CA VAL A 40 1.39 11.25 -19.70
C VAL A 40 2.71 11.09 -20.46
N ALA A 41 3.65 10.27 -19.97
CA ALA A 41 4.92 10.03 -20.64
C ALA A 41 4.72 9.44 -22.05
N LEU A 42 3.83 8.46 -22.20
CA LEU A 42 3.47 7.87 -23.49
C LEU A 42 2.84 8.90 -24.44
N TYR A 43 1.91 9.71 -23.94
CA TYR A 43 1.25 10.74 -24.74
C TYR A 43 2.23 11.81 -25.22
N MET A 44 3.11 12.30 -24.34
CA MET A 44 4.14 13.27 -24.70
C MET A 44 5.13 12.71 -25.72
N SER A 45 5.60 11.47 -25.52
CA SER A 45 6.49 10.79 -26.47
C SER A 45 5.83 10.64 -27.85
N SER A 46 4.56 10.20 -27.87
CA SER A 46 3.80 10.02 -29.11
C SER A 46 3.54 11.35 -29.83
N ALA A 47 3.21 12.41 -29.08
CA ALA A 47 3.00 13.74 -29.64
C ALA A 47 4.27 14.27 -30.30
N ILE A 48 5.43 14.13 -29.63
CA ILE A 48 6.73 14.58 -30.16
C ILE A 48 7.11 13.79 -31.41
N ALA A 49 6.88 12.47 -31.43
CA ALA A 49 7.14 11.64 -32.60
C ALA A 49 6.28 12.03 -33.81
N ALA A 50 5.05 12.53 -33.59
CA ALA A 50 4.15 12.96 -34.66
C ALA A 50 4.41 14.39 -35.19
N LEU A 51 5.12 15.24 -34.44
CA LEU A 51 5.37 16.64 -34.82
C LEU A 51 6.08 16.82 -36.19
N PRO A 52 7.09 16.00 -36.57
CA PRO A 52 7.74 16.13 -37.87
C PRO A 52 6.82 15.87 -39.07
N GLU A 53 5.80 15.01 -38.91
CA GLU A 53 4.83 14.72 -39.96
C GLU A 53 3.83 15.87 -40.15
N VAL A 54 3.45 16.54 -39.06
CA VAL A 54 2.50 17.65 -39.08
C VAL A 54 3.17 18.97 -39.48
N SER A 55 4.43 19.18 -39.10
CA SER A 55 5.22 20.39 -39.37
C SER A 55 6.37 20.09 -40.34
N SER A 56 6.05 19.65 -41.55
CA SER A 56 7.04 19.26 -42.56
C SER A 56 7.78 20.45 -43.22
N GLN A 57 7.37 21.70 -42.97
CA GLN A 57 7.96 22.94 -43.48
C GLN A 57 7.92 24.11 -42.47
N GLY A 58 8.87 25.04 -42.58
CA GLY A 58 8.87 26.32 -41.86
C GLY A 58 9.70 26.38 -40.56
N VAL A 59 9.60 27.51 -39.86
CA VAL A 59 10.37 27.85 -38.64
C VAL A 59 10.20 26.80 -37.54
N PHE A 60 9.03 26.16 -37.44
CA PHE A 60 8.77 25.10 -36.46
C PHE A 60 9.61 23.84 -36.69
N LYS A 61 9.82 23.43 -37.94
CA LYS A 61 10.71 22.31 -38.27
C LYS A 61 12.16 22.63 -37.89
N GLN A 62 12.62 23.85 -38.17
CA GLN A 62 13.96 24.29 -37.79
C GLN A 62 14.11 24.38 -36.27
N TYR A 63 13.11 24.91 -35.56
CA TYR A 63 13.13 25.00 -34.11
C TYR A 63 13.19 23.61 -33.46
N ILE A 64 12.32 22.68 -33.86
CA ILE A 64 12.30 21.30 -33.32
C ILE A 64 13.56 20.51 -33.73
N ALA A 65 14.10 20.73 -34.92
CA ALA A 65 15.28 20.01 -35.41
C ALA A 65 16.62 20.57 -34.90
N ASN A 66 16.71 21.86 -34.55
CA ASN A 66 17.98 22.52 -34.21
C ASN A 66 18.08 23.00 -32.75
N ASP A 67 17.00 23.42 -32.09
CA ASP A 67 17.07 24.16 -30.79
C ASP A 67 16.09 23.67 -29.71
N GLY A 68 14.95 23.11 -30.09
CA GLY A 68 13.89 22.70 -29.18
C GLY A 68 14.00 21.22 -28.84
N ASP A 69 14.79 20.88 -27.82
CA ASP A 69 14.84 19.51 -27.30
C ASP A 69 13.55 19.17 -26.54
N LEU A 70 12.49 18.88 -27.30
CA LEU A 70 11.20 18.48 -26.74
C LEU A 70 11.31 17.15 -25.97
N ASN A 71 12.38 16.36 -26.19
CA ASN A 71 12.65 15.16 -25.41
C ASN A 71 12.91 15.47 -23.93
N LEU A 72 13.33 16.69 -23.59
CA LEU A 72 13.43 17.14 -22.19
C LEU A 72 12.10 16.99 -21.45
N TYR A 73 10.97 17.26 -22.10
CA TYR A 73 9.65 17.09 -21.50
C TYR A 73 9.26 15.63 -21.32
N VAL A 74 9.65 14.77 -22.27
CA VAL A 74 9.47 13.31 -22.15
C VAL A 74 10.29 12.78 -20.99
N MET A 75 11.55 13.20 -20.89
CA MET A 75 12.45 12.80 -19.81
C MET A 75 11.90 13.22 -18.44
N LYS A 76 11.40 14.45 -18.30
CA LYS A 76 10.74 14.90 -17.05
C LYS A 76 9.48 14.11 -16.72
N ALA A 77 8.68 13.73 -17.71
CA ALA A 77 7.51 12.89 -17.49
C ALA A 77 7.90 11.47 -17.03
N GLN A 78 8.98 10.92 -17.59
CA GLN A 78 9.55 9.64 -17.17
C GLN A 78 10.15 9.72 -15.75
N GLU A 79 10.83 10.81 -15.40
CA GLU A 79 11.31 11.04 -14.03
C GLU A 79 10.14 11.05 -13.03
N MET A 80 9.03 11.71 -13.38
CA MET A 80 7.83 11.74 -12.55
C MET A 80 7.15 10.37 -12.44
N GLU A 81 7.12 9.58 -13.51
CA GLU A 81 6.66 8.18 -13.49
C GLU A 81 7.52 7.34 -12.52
N ILE A 82 8.84 7.46 -12.59
CA ILE A 82 9.78 6.74 -11.71
C ILE A 82 9.55 7.13 -10.25
N LEU A 83 9.44 8.44 -9.96
CA LEU A 83 9.16 8.94 -8.61
C LEU A 83 7.84 8.39 -8.05
N ALA A 84 6.78 8.37 -8.86
CA ALA A 84 5.49 7.81 -8.47
C ALA A 84 5.61 6.30 -8.19
N SER A 85 6.36 5.57 -9.02
CA SER A 85 6.58 4.12 -8.85
C SER A 85 7.31 3.80 -7.55
N ILE A 86 8.36 4.57 -7.23
CA ILE A 86 9.10 4.43 -5.97
C ILE A 86 8.18 4.73 -4.77
N LEU A 87 7.36 5.77 -4.85
CA LEU A 87 6.42 6.11 -3.77
C LEU A 87 5.40 5.00 -3.52
N HIS A 88 4.85 4.42 -4.59
CA HIS A 88 3.96 3.27 -4.51
C HIS A 88 4.63 2.07 -3.85
N GLN A 89 5.82 1.68 -4.31
CA GLN A 89 6.58 0.58 -3.72
C GLN A 89 6.88 0.83 -2.24
N PHE A 90 7.28 2.05 -1.89
CA PHE A 90 7.54 2.41 -0.50
C PHE A 90 6.28 2.26 0.39
N ALA A 91 5.10 2.59 -0.13
CA ALA A 91 3.84 2.39 0.58
C ALA A 91 3.52 0.91 0.78
N GLU A 92 3.73 0.07 -0.23
CA GLU A 92 3.55 -1.39 -0.13
C GLU A 92 4.51 -2.00 0.90
N ASP A 93 5.80 -1.69 0.81
CA ASP A 93 6.84 -2.21 1.69
C ASP A 93 6.59 -1.79 3.15
N THR A 94 6.17 -0.54 3.35
CA THR A 94 5.83 -0.02 4.68
C THR A 94 4.65 -0.76 5.28
N TYR A 95 3.59 -0.98 4.49
CA TYR A 95 2.41 -1.72 4.97
C TYR A 95 2.75 -3.17 5.33
N ALA A 96 3.54 -3.86 4.49
CA ALA A 96 4.00 -5.21 4.77
C ALA A 96 4.82 -5.28 6.06
N THR A 97 5.71 -4.30 6.27
CA THR A 97 6.53 -4.20 7.49
C THR A 97 5.67 -3.98 8.74
N PHE A 98 4.61 -3.15 8.67
CA PHE A 98 3.69 -2.95 9.78
C PHE A 98 2.96 -4.24 10.16
N VAL A 99 2.43 -4.97 9.19
CA VAL A 99 1.75 -6.26 9.42
C VAL A 99 2.71 -7.28 10.06
N GLU A 100 3.95 -7.35 9.59
CA GLU A 100 4.97 -8.22 10.17
C GLU A 100 5.30 -7.81 11.62
N MET A 101 5.45 -6.51 11.89
CA MET A 101 5.72 -6.00 13.22
C MET A 101 4.59 -6.29 14.21
N ASP A 102 3.33 -6.14 13.78
CA ASP A 102 2.16 -6.49 14.59
C ASP A 102 2.12 -7.98 14.92
N ASN A 103 2.44 -8.84 13.95
CA ASN A 103 2.54 -10.28 14.17
C ASN A 103 3.66 -10.63 15.18
N ILE A 104 4.83 -9.99 15.07
CA ILE A 104 5.94 -10.20 16.02
C ILE A 104 5.54 -9.73 17.41
N GLN A 105 4.88 -8.57 17.55
CA GLN A 105 4.40 -8.09 18.84
C GLN A 105 3.34 -9.03 19.43
N ALA A 106 2.40 -9.51 18.63
CA ALA A 106 1.41 -10.50 19.05
C ALA A 106 2.10 -11.79 19.53
N MET A 107 3.13 -12.26 18.82
CA MET A 107 3.93 -13.41 19.26
C MET A 107 4.70 -13.13 20.55
N GLN A 108 5.22 -11.93 20.76
CA GLN A 108 5.91 -11.55 22.00
C GLN A 108 4.93 -11.50 23.18
N ILE A 109 3.76 -10.90 22.99
CA ILE A 109 2.70 -10.85 24.00
C ILE A 109 2.19 -12.25 24.30
N ALA A 110 1.96 -13.08 23.29
CA ALA A 110 1.57 -14.48 23.47
C ALA A 110 2.64 -15.26 24.23
N ASN A 111 3.92 -15.08 23.89
CA ASN A 111 5.03 -15.69 24.62
C ASN A 111 5.12 -15.20 26.06
N LEU A 112 4.91 -13.91 26.32
CA LEU A 112 4.82 -13.37 27.67
C LEU A 112 3.66 -14.05 28.41
N ILE A 113 2.43 -14.00 27.90
CA ILE A 113 1.26 -14.62 28.55
C ILE A 113 1.48 -16.11 28.80
N LEU A 114 2.05 -16.85 27.85
CA LEU A 114 2.24 -18.30 27.96
C LEU A 114 3.45 -18.70 28.80
N ASN A 115 4.51 -17.89 28.85
CA ASN A 115 5.78 -18.27 29.47
C ASN A 115 6.19 -17.37 30.64
N THR A 116 5.40 -16.35 31.01
CA THR A 116 5.60 -15.62 32.26
C THR A 116 5.35 -16.56 33.42
N ASN A 117 6.43 -17.01 34.06
CA ASN A 117 6.39 -17.36 35.47
C ASN A 117 6.04 -16.08 36.21
N ILE A 118 4.85 -16.02 36.80
CA ILE A 118 4.40 -14.84 37.54
C ILE A 118 5.46 -14.56 38.60
N PRO A 119 6.18 -13.43 38.55
CA PRO A 119 7.29 -13.20 39.45
C PRO A 119 6.78 -13.28 40.89
N ALA A 120 7.51 -13.97 41.76
CA ALA A 120 7.16 -14.13 43.18
C ALA A 120 7.00 -12.78 43.93
N THR A 121 7.38 -11.66 43.29
CA THR A 121 7.27 -10.28 43.77
C THR A 121 6.02 -9.54 43.25
N SER A 122 5.16 -10.19 42.47
CA SER A 122 3.91 -9.61 42.00
C SER A 122 2.91 -9.53 43.15
N ASN A 123 2.37 -8.34 43.46
CA ASN A 123 1.32 -8.13 44.47
C ASN A 123 -0.06 -8.68 44.03
N VAL A 124 -0.08 -9.69 43.17
CA VAL A 124 -1.31 -10.30 42.65
C VAL A 124 -1.82 -11.31 43.67
N PRO A 125 -3.10 -11.23 44.11
CA PRO A 125 -3.70 -12.20 45.01
C PRO A 125 -3.51 -13.63 44.52
N ALA A 126 -3.28 -14.57 45.43
CA ALA A 126 -3.03 -15.98 45.11
C ALA A 126 -4.14 -16.63 44.25
N GLU A 127 -5.38 -16.15 44.39
CA GLU A 127 -6.53 -16.59 43.59
C GLU A 127 -6.37 -16.20 42.11
N GLN A 128 -6.01 -14.95 41.81
CA GLN A 128 -5.77 -14.47 40.45
C GLN A 128 -4.56 -15.17 39.81
N GLN A 129 -3.54 -15.48 40.63
CA GLN A 129 -2.37 -16.23 40.19
C GLN A 129 -2.75 -17.67 39.77
N SER A 130 -3.62 -18.33 40.54
CA SER A 130 -4.14 -19.67 40.22
C SER A 130 -5.01 -19.68 38.96
N GLU A 131 -5.87 -18.66 38.77
CA GLU A 131 -6.70 -18.56 37.58
C GLU A 131 -5.89 -18.29 36.31
N LEU A 132 -4.86 -17.44 36.39
CA LEU A 132 -3.93 -17.20 35.29
C LEU A 132 -3.20 -18.48 34.88
N SER A 133 -2.69 -19.28 35.83
CA SER A 133 -2.04 -20.55 35.53
C SER A 133 -3.00 -21.57 34.89
N LYS A 134 -4.24 -21.68 35.39
CA LYS A 134 -5.26 -22.55 34.77
C LYS A 134 -5.60 -22.10 33.35
N SER A 135 -5.66 -20.80 33.11
CA SER A 135 -5.89 -20.23 31.78
C SER A 135 -4.72 -20.52 30.83
N GLN A 136 -3.47 -20.36 31.28
CA GLN A 136 -2.28 -20.73 30.52
C GLN A 136 -2.26 -22.23 30.15
N ASP A 137 -2.58 -23.12 31.10
CA ASP A 137 -2.66 -24.55 30.86
C ASP A 137 -3.79 -24.93 29.91
N PHE A 138 -4.94 -24.24 30.01
CA PHE A 138 -6.05 -24.43 29.09
C PHE A 138 -5.67 -24.03 27.66
N ILE A 139 -5.05 -22.86 27.47
CA ILE A 139 -4.63 -22.37 26.16
C ILE A 139 -3.57 -23.31 25.56
N ARG A 140 -2.62 -23.80 26.36
CA ARG A 140 -1.58 -24.74 25.89
C ARG A 140 -2.17 -26.07 25.41
N ASN A 141 -3.17 -26.59 26.10
CA ASN A 141 -3.75 -27.92 25.82
C ASN A 141 -4.93 -27.88 24.85
N ASN A 142 -5.57 -26.72 24.63
CA ASN A 142 -6.77 -26.56 23.80
C ASN A 142 -6.64 -25.35 22.85
N GLN A 143 -5.56 -25.31 22.07
CA GLN A 143 -5.16 -24.15 21.25
C GLN A 143 -6.25 -23.65 20.31
N GLN A 144 -6.92 -24.56 19.59
CA GLN A 144 -7.97 -24.21 18.64
C GLN A 144 -9.21 -23.61 19.33
N GLU A 145 -9.64 -24.23 20.42
CA GLU A 145 -10.83 -23.83 21.18
C GLU A 145 -10.59 -22.50 21.94
N ALA A 146 -9.35 -22.27 22.38
CA ALA A 146 -8.92 -20.99 22.94
C ALA A 146 -8.93 -19.87 21.89
N PHE A 147 -8.42 -20.14 20.68
CA PHE A 147 -8.45 -19.19 19.57
C PHE A 147 -9.88 -18.82 19.18
N ASP A 148 -10.77 -19.81 19.03
CA ASP A 148 -12.17 -19.58 18.67
C ASP A 148 -12.92 -18.76 19.73
N LYS A 149 -12.65 -18.98 21.02
CA LYS A 149 -13.17 -18.15 22.12
C LYS A 149 -12.70 -16.70 22.03
N ILE A 150 -11.41 -16.47 21.82
CA ILE A 150 -10.85 -15.11 21.71
C ILE A 150 -11.48 -14.38 20.52
N LYS A 151 -11.55 -15.04 19.37
CA LYS A 151 -12.18 -14.50 18.16
C LYS A 151 -13.65 -14.12 18.37
N SER A 152 -14.38 -14.90 19.17
CA SER A 152 -15.79 -14.59 19.47
C SER A 152 -15.99 -13.40 20.42
N MET A 153 -14.97 -13.04 21.21
CA MET A 153 -15.02 -11.91 22.14
C MET A 153 -14.78 -10.55 21.46
N GLU A 154 -14.12 -10.51 20.29
CA GLU A 154 -13.92 -9.27 19.51
C GLU A 154 -15.17 -8.84 18.71
N GLN A 155 -16.24 -9.66 18.71
CA GLN A 155 -17.47 -9.39 17.95
C GLN A 155 -18.60 -8.74 18.80
N GLU A 156 -18.34 -8.41 20.07
CA GLU A 156 -19.22 -7.63 20.97
C GLU A 156 -18.70 -6.20 21.17
#